data_AF-A0AAD4BA06-F1
#
_entry.id   AF-A0AAD4BA06-F1
#
_cell.length_a   1.000
_cell.length_b   1.000
_cell.length_c   1.000
_cell.angle_alpha   90.00
_cell.angle_beta   90.00
_cell.angle_gamma   90.00
#
_symmetry.space_group_name_H-M   'P 1'
#
loop_
_entity.id
_entity.type
_entity.pdbx_description
1 polymer ?
#
loop_
_entity_poly.entity_id
_entity_poly.type
_entity_poly.pdbx_seq_one_letter_code
_entity_poly.pdbx_strand_id
1 'polypeptide(L)' 'MANGPPGSMSLPTTDIQSSSDPSWEGDRMFNIYIYDYCNKRGFRKTARELLTEAEIPPDSAPPINAKQGLLF' A
#
# COMPACT_ATOMS: atom_id res chain seq x y z
N MET A 1 28.55 -41.38 11.70
CA MET A 1 27.35 -40.68 11.24
C MET A 1 27.37 -39.30 11.88
N ALA A 2 27.76 -38.27 11.13
CA ALA A 2 27.92 -36.90 11.64
C ALA A 2 26.66 -36.10 11.32
N ASN A 3 25.84 -35.82 12.35
CA ASN A 3 24.71 -34.90 12.24
C ASN A 3 25.02 -33.68 13.09
N GLY A 4 25.32 -32.55 12.45
CA GLY A 4 25.14 -31.23 13.07
C GLY A 4 23.83 -30.64 12.58
N PRO A 5 23.03 -29.96 13.43
CA PRO A 5 22.05 -29.01 12.96
C PRO A 5 22.66 -27.59 12.92
N PRO A 6 22.41 -26.80 11.87
CA PRO A 6 22.89 -25.42 11.76
C PRO A 6 22.09 -24.51 12.72
N GLY A 7 22.78 -23.50 13.22
CA GLY A 7 22.23 -22.53 14.17
C GLY A 7 20.95 -21.87 13.66
N SER A 8 19.94 -21.89 14.52
CA SER A 8 18.75 -21.06 14.42
C SER A 8 19.15 -19.59 14.58
N MET A 9 19.33 -18.88 13.47
CA MET A 9 19.31 -17.41 13.51
C MET A 9 17.87 -16.96 13.75
N SER A 10 17.56 -16.65 15.01
CA SER A 10 16.34 -15.92 15.38
C SER A 10 16.46 -14.50 14.84
N LEU A 11 15.77 -14.20 13.73
CA LEU A 11 15.48 -12.82 13.37
C LEU A 11 14.52 -12.24 14.43
N PRO A 12 14.68 -10.98 14.85
CA PRO A 12 13.65 -10.30 15.60
C PRO A 12 12.49 -10.01 14.65
N THR A 13 11.43 -10.81 14.73
CA THR A 13 10.14 -10.45 14.14
C THR A 13 9.60 -9.28 14.96
N THR A 14 9.83 -8.07 14.48
CA THR A 14 9.21 -6.86 15.02
C THR A 14 7.70 -7.04 14.92
N ASP A 15 7.09 -7.11 16.08
CA ASP A 15 5.65 -7.12 16.32
C ASP A 15 5.02 -5.87 15.69
N ILE A 16 4.26 -6.05 14.61
CA ILE A 16 3.22 -5.12 14.20
C ILE A 16 1.94 -5.93 14.17
N GLN A 17 1.34 -6.07 15.35
CA GLN A 17 -0.04 -6.49 15.48
C GLN A 17 -0.95 -5.43 14.88
N SER A 18 -1.41 -5.69 13.66
CA SER A 18 -2.63 -5.12 13.10
C SER A 18 -3.25 -6.24 12.29
N SER A 19 -4.32 -6.81 12.82
CA SER A 19 -5.16 -7.81 12.15
C SER A 19 -5.92 -7.14 11.00
N SER A 20 -5.19 -6.74 9.98
CA SER A 20 -5.71 -6.31 8.69
C SER A 20 -5.21 -7.36 7.72
N ASP A 21 -6.13 -8.08 7.07
CA ASP A 21 -5.75 -8.98 5.98
C ASP A 21 -4.78 -8.21 5.06
N PRO A 22 -3.58 -8.74 4.76
CA PRO A 22 -2.58 -8.02 3.97
C PRO A 22 -3.09 -7.64 2.57
N SER A 23 -4.17 -8.29 2.10
CA SER A 23 -4.91 -7.91 0.90
C SER A 23 -5.61 -6.55 1.04
N TRP A 24 -6.22 -6.23 2.18
CA TRP A 24 -6.98 -4.99 2.38
C TRP A 24 -6.07 -3.76 2.46
N GLU A 25 -4.87 -3.91 3.02
CA GLU A 25 -3.85 -2.85 2.98
C GLU A 25 -3.33 -2.64 1.55
N GLY A 26 -3.18 -3.73 0.77
CA GLY A 26 -2.84 -3.68 -0.65
C GLY A 26 -3.90 -2.98 -1.49
N ASP A 27 -5.18 -3.30 -1.28
CA ASP A 27 -6.32 -2.69 -1.98
C ASP A 27 -6.43 -1.20 -1.65
N ARG A 28 -6.25 -0.83 -0.39
CA ARG A 28 -6.20 0.57 0.04
C ARG A 28 -5.06 1.33 -0.64
N MET A 29 -3.88 0.73 -0.67
CA MET A 29 -2.70 1.29 -1.34
C MET A 29 -2.92 1.45 -2.84
N PHE A 30 -3.52 0.46 -3.49
CA PHE A 30 -3.87 0.52 -4.90
C PHE A 30 -4.85 1.66 -5.20
N ASN A 31 -5.89 1.82 -4.38
CA ASN A 31 -6.86 2.92 -4.51
C ASN A 31 -6.21 4.30 -4.36
N ILE A 32 -5.23 4.46 -3.46
CA ILE A 32 -4.44 5.70 -3.33
C ILE A 32 -3.66 5.99 -4.64
N TYR A 33 -3.09 4.97 -5.29
CA TYR A 33 -2.41 5.16 -6.56
C TYR A 33 -3.36 5.52 -7.71
N ILE A 34 -4.58 4.96 -7.73
CA ILE A 34 -5.61 5.37 -8.71
C ILE A 34 -6.01 6.82 -8.46
N TYR A 35 -6.21 7.22 -7.21
CA TYR A 35 -6.53 8.60 -6.85
C TYR A 35 -5.45 9.58 -7.33
N ASP A 36 -4.18 9.27 -7.06
CA ASP A 36 -3.03 10.06 -7.52
C ASP A 36 -2.95 10.14 -9.05
N TYR A 37 -3.19 9.03 -9.75
CA TYR A 37 -3.27 9.01 -11.21
C TYR A 37 -4.38 9.92 -11.75
N CYS A 38 -5.60 9.82 -11.19
CA CYS A 38 -6.71 10.66 -11.59
C CYS A 38 -6.39 12.15 -11.37
N ASN A 39 -5.73 12.51 -10.27
CA ASN A 39 -5.29 13.88 -10.01
C ASN A 39 -4.26 14.36 -11.03
N LYS A 40 -3.23 13.55 -11.32
CA LYS A 40 -2.16 13.89 -12.27
C LYS A 40 -2.65 14.06 -13.70
N ARG A 41 -3.64 13.27 -14.11
CA ARG A 41 -4.25 13.34 -15.46
C ARG A 41 -5.38 14.37 -15.57
N GLY A 42 -5.83 14.95 -14.46
CA GLY A 42 -6.90 15.95 -14.43
C GLY A 42 -8.32 15.36 -14.38
N PHE A 43 -8.47 14.07 -14.08
CA PHE A 43 -9.76 13.38 -13.88
C PHE A 43 -10.37 13.70 -12.51
N ARG A 44 -10.58 15.00 -12.23
CA ARG A 44 -10.97 15.52 -10.91
C ARG A 44 -12.31 15.00 -10.40
N LYS A 45 -13.29 14.79 -11.31
CA LYS A 45 -14.60 14.24 -10.94
C LYS A 45 -14.45 12.80 -10.44
N THR A 46 -13.78 11.96 -11.22
CA THR A 46 -13.50 10.56 -10.88
C THR A 46 -12.69 10.44 -9.59
N ALA A 47 -11.65 11.25 -9.41
CA ALA A 47 -10.83 11.27 -8.19
C ALA A 47 -11.68 11.52 -6.93
N ARG A 48 -12.67 12.41 -7.02
CA ARG A 48 -13.56 12.76 -5.92
C ARG A 48 -14.59 11.66 -5.62
N GLU A 49 -15.16 11.03 -6.64
CA GLU A 49 -16.06 9.89 -6.42
C GLU A 49 -15.29 8.73 -5.79
N LEU A 50 -14.08 8.42 -6.29
CA LEU A 50 -13.20 7.39 -5.73
C LEU A 50 -12.83 7.64 -4.26
N LEU A 51 -12.55 8.89 -3.89
CA LEU A 51 -12.30 9.31 -2.51
C LEU A 51 -13.43 8.87 -1.57
N THR A 52 -14.68 8.98 -2.06
CA THR A 52 -15.90 8.67 -1.30
C THR A 52 -16.15 7.16 -1.29
N GLU A 53 -16.06 6.50 -2.46
CA GLU A 53 -16.37 5.08 -2.60
C GLU A 53 -15.33 4.16 -1.94
N ALA A 54 -14.05 4.51 -2.01
CA ALA A 54 -12.95 3.72 -1.45
C ALA A 54 -12.52 4.20 -0.05
N GLU A 55 -13.29 5.12 0.56
CA GLU A 55 -13.04 5.70 1.89
C GLU A 55 -11.58 6.15 2.08
N ILE A 56 -11.01 6.77 1.04
CA ILE A 56 -9.62 7.21 1.06
C ILE A 56 -9.56 8.47 1.94
N PRO A 57 -8.63 8.57 2.90
CA PRO A 57 -8.40 9.83 3.59
C PRO A 57 -7.91 10.91 2.59
N PRO A 58 -8.40 12.15 2.66
CA PRO A 58 -7.98 13.21 1.74
C PRO A 58 -6.48 13.56 1.83
N ASP A 59 -5.86 13.29 2.99
CA ASP A 59 -4.42 13.46 3.22
C ASP A 59 -3.59 12.21 2.85
N SER A 60 -4.22 11.17 2.30
CA SER A 60 -3.51 9.96 1.88
C SER A 60 -2.68 10.23 0.63
N ALA A 61 -1.36 10.35 0.84
CA ALA A 61 -0.38 10.37 -0.22
C ALA A 61 0.23 8.97 -0.42
N PRO A 62 0.49 8.55 -1.67
CA PRO A 62 1.22 7.31 -1.90
C PRO A 62 2.65 7.44 -1.32
N PRO A 63 3.18 6.39 -0.67
CA PRO A 63 4.54 6.38 -0.13
C PRO A 63 5.61 6.66 -1.20
N ILE A 64 5.34 6.29 -2.45
CA ILE A 64 6.18 6.59 -3.60
C ILE A 64 5.43 7.53 -4.52
N ASN A 65 5.66 8.83 -4.36
CA ASN A 65 5.07 9.85 -5.22
C ASN A 65 6.01 10.20 -6.40
N ALA A 66 5.94 9.41 -7.47
CA ALA A 66 6.70 9.68 -8.71
C ALA A 66 6.00 10.72 -9.58
N LYS A 67 6.73 11.58 -10.30
CA LYS A 67 6.15 12.65 -11.15
C LYS A 67 5.10 12.17 -12.16
N GLN A 68 5.30 10.98 -12.73
CA GLN A 68 4.40 10.40 -13.73
C GLN A 68 3.25 9.58 -13.12
N GLY A 69 3.24 9.35 -11.80
CA GLY A 69 2.40 8.34 -11.16
C GLY A 69 3.00 6.94 -11.28
N LEU A 70 2.51 6.00 -10.48
CA LEU A 70 2.90 4.58 -10.58
C LEU A 70 2.07 3.82 -11.63
N LEU A 71 0.87 4.34 -11.94
CA LEU A 71 -0.04 3.82 -12.96
C LEU A 71 0.18 4.63 -14.25
N PHE A 72 0.39 3.95 -15.38
CA PHE A 72 0.79 4.56 -16.66
C PHE A 72 -0.42 4.91 -17.53
#